data_AF-A0A382FVL5-F1
#
_entry.id   AF-A0A382FVL5-F1
#
_cell.length_a   1.000
_cell.length_b   1.000
_cell.length_c   1.000
_cell.angle_alpha   90.00
_cell.angle_beta   90.00
_cell.angle_gamma   90.00
#
_symmetry.space_group_name_H-M   'P 1'
#
loop_
_entity.id
_entity.type
_entity.pdbx_description
1 polymer ?
#
loop_
_entity_poly.entity_id
_entity_poly.type
_entity_poly.pdbx_seq_one_letter_code
_entity_poly.pdbx_strand_id
1 'polypeptide(L)'
;MTIINKEDFKIKKELNRPILSLDYGEKRIGIAISDNECSIALPSEVLERNKTDKDFLYIKEFIEKNNIQAVLIGMPYNMDGSEGEKCKIVKSFSKKLLEFININIIYWDERLSTLAQEKILISKDVTRKKRKKVIDKLAAAYFLQSFLDFLKN
;
A
#
# COMPACT_ATOMS: atom_id res chain seq x y z
N MET A 1 -18.67 3.72 -1.06
CA MET A 1 -17.51 3.14 -1.77
C MET A 1 -17.36 1.68 -1.38
N THR A 2 -16.57 0.92 -2.14
CA THR A 2 -16.39 -0.51 -1.93
C THR A 2 -14.94 -0.92 -2.14
N ILE A 3 -14.64 -2.18 -1.84
CA ILE A 3 -13.44 -2.84 -2.32
C ILE A 3 -13.69 -3.15 -3.79
N ILE A 4 -12.83 -2.65 -4.67
CA ILE A 4 -12.90 -2.89 -6.12
C ILE A 4 -11.71 -3.71 -6.57
N ASN A 5 -11.90 -4.43 -7.68
CA ASN A 5 -10.82 -5.17 -8.30
C ASN A 5 -9.85 -4.22 -9.04
N LYS A 6 -8.58 -4.62 -9.12
CA LYS A 6 -7.50 -3.87 -9.78
C LYS A 6 -7.77 -3.68 -11.28
N GLU A 7 -8.35 -4.66 -11.96
CA GLU A 7 -8.71 -4.54 -13.38
C GLU A 7 -9.80 -3.48 -13.58
N ASP A 8 -10.83 -3.47 -12.73
CA ASP A 8 -11.92 -2.48 -12.79
C ASP A 8 -11.39 -1.06 -12.51
N PHE A 9 -10.43 -0.94 -11.60
CA PHE A 9 -9.80 0.36 -11.32
C PHE A 9 -8.96 0.84 -12.51
N LYS A 10 -8.19 -0.05 -13.14
CA LYS A 10 -7.31 0.27 -14.28
C LYS A 10 -8.07 0.82 -15.50
N ILE A 11 -9.31 0.37 -15.71
CA ILE A 11 -10.14 0.81 -16.84
C ILE A 11 -10.63 2.27 -16.66
N LYS A 12 -10.54 2.84 -15.45
CA LYS A 12 -10.96 4.22 -15.20
C LYS A 12 -10.01 5.23 -15.84
N LYS A 13 -10.54 6.11 -16.68
CA LYS A 13 -9.79 7.15 -17.40
C LYS A 13 -9.29 8.31 -16.54
N GLU A 14 -9.80 8.48 -15.32
CA GLU A 14 -9.52 9.66 -14.48
C GLU A 14 -8.53 9.34 -13.34
N LEU A 15 -7.33 8.89 -13.68
CA LEU A 15 -6.22 8.81 -12.72
C LEU A 15 -5.53 10.19 -12.65
N ASN A 16 -6.17 11.16 -11.99
CA ASN A 16 -5.68 12.53 -11.87
C ASN A 16 -5.39 12.98 -10.43
N ARG A 17 -5.46 12.04 -9.49
CA ARG A 17 -5.26 12.28 -8.06
C ARG A 17 -4.40 11.17 -7.46
N PRO A 18 -3.71 11.42 -6.33
CA PRO A 18 -2.80 10.44 -5.76
C PRO A 18 -3.49 9.17 -5.26
N ILE A 19 -2.75 8.06 -5.30
CA ILE A 19 -3.10 6.80 -4.66
C ILE A 19 -2.28 6.68 -3.38
N LEU A 20 -2.94 6.29 -2.29
CA LEU A 20 -2.32 5.99 -1.01
C LEU A 20 -2.11 4.49 -0.90
N SER A 21 -0.92 4.02 -0.54
CA SER A 21 -0.74 2.63 -0.12
C SER A 21 -0.60 2.51 1.39
N LEU A 22 -1.22 1.48 1.96
CA LEU A 22 -1.08 1.08 3.35
C LEU A 22 -0.45 -0.31 3.43
N ASP A 23 0.79 -0.37 3.89
CA ASP A 23 1.47 -1.62 4.25
C ASP A 23 1.10 -1.96 5.70
N TYR A 24 0.11 -2.86 5.85
CA TYR A 24 -0.50 -3.17 7.14
C TYR A 24 0.37 -4.14 7.95
N GLY A 25 1.06 -3.60 8.97
CA GLY A 25 1.77 -4.37 9.98
C GLY A 25 1.01 -4.47 11.31
N GLU A 26 1.45 -5.38 12.17
CA GLU A 26 0.86 -5.58 13.50
C GLU A 26 1.04 -4.36 14.42
N LYS A 27 2.21 -3.72 14.35
CA LYS A 27 2.58 -2.58 15.21
C LYS A 27 2.57 -1.23 14.48
N ARG A 28 2.74 -1.25 13.16
CA ARG A 28 2.95 -0.05 12.34
C ARG A 28 2.27 -0.23 11.00
N ILE A 29 1.84 0.87 10.39
CA ILE A 29 1.36 0.92 9.01
C ILE A 29 2.32 1.80 8.21
N GLY A 30 2.95 1.23 7.19
CA GLY A 30 3.75 2.01 6.24
C GLY A 30 2.84 2.77 5.29
N ILE A 31 3.06 4.07 5.13
CA ILE A 31 2.26 4.94 4.27
C ILE A 31 3.15 5.47 3.15
N ALA A 32 2.71 5.26 1.91
CA ALA A 32 3.31 5.87 0.72
C ALA A 32 2.22 6.44 -0.18
N ILE A 33 2.60 7.44 -0.97
CA ILE A 33 1.68 8.21 -1.81
C ILE A 33 2.26 8.34 -3.22
N SER A 34 1.41 8.31 -4.23
CA SER A 34 1.82 8.60 -5.61
C SER A 34 1.81 10.10 -5.91
N ASP A 35 2.39 10.49 -7.04
CA ASP A 35 2.04 11.75 -7.69
C ASP A 35 0.62 11.69 -8.31
N ASN A 36 0.11 12.84 -8.74
CA ASN A 36 -1.22 12.98 -9.34
C ASN A 36 -1.39 12.16 -10.62
N GLU A 37 -0.30 11.99 -11.39
CA GLU A 37 -0.27 11.22 -12.63
C GLU A 37 -0.18 9.69 -12.38
N CYS A 38 -0.16 9.25 -11.12
CA CYS A 38 0.01 7.84 -10.76
C CYS A 38 1.25 7.22 -11.41
N SER A 39 2.33 8.00 -11.50
CA SER A 39 3.57 7.66 -12.17
C SER A 39 4.68 7.21 -11.25
N ILE A 40 4.81 7.86 -10.09
CA ILE A 40 5.90 7.64 -9.14
C ILE A 40 5.32 7.49 -7.74
N ALA A 41 5.80 6.50 -6.98
CA ALA A 41 5.49 6.33 -5.57
C ALA A 41 6.59 6.91 -4.67
N LEU A 42 6.20 7.63 -3.61
CA LEU A 42 7.10 8.19 -2.62
C LEU A 42 6.73 7.71 -1.21
N PRO A 43 7.72 7.37 -0.37
CA PRO A 43 7.47 7.11 1.04
C PRO A 43 6.97 8.38 1.71
N SER A 44 5.92 8.28 2.53
CA SER A 44 5.36 9.42 3.26
C SER A 44 5.70 9.31 4.75
N GLU A 45 5.07 8.38 5.45
CA GLU A 45 5.20 8.28 6.90
C GLU A 45 4.92 6.86 7.39
N VAL A 46 5.10 6.65 8.70
CA VAL A 46 4.82 5.37 9.34
C VAL A 46 3.90 5.65 10.53
N LEU A 47 2.68 5.15 10.45
CA LEU A 47 1.72 5.25 11.54
C LEU A 47 2.02 4.17 12.59
N GLU A 48 2.32 4.59 13.82
CA GLU A 48 2.35 3.67 14.96
C GLU A 48 0.92 3.35 15.39
N ARG A 49 0.58 2.06 15.40
CA ARG A 49 -0.80 1.64 15.60
C ARG A 49 -1.17 1.65 17.07
N ASN A 50 -2.26 2.33 17.39
CA ASN A 50 -2.88 2.25 18.70
C ASN A 50 -3.97 1.18 18.75
N LYS A 51 -4.33 0.57 17.61
CA LYS A 51 -5.40 -0.44 17.47
C LYS A 51 -6.77 0.06 17.94
N THR A 52 -7.00 1.36 17.77
CA THR A 52 -8.27 2.04 18.09
C THR A 52 -8.77 2.81 16.88
N ASP A 53 -9.98 3.38 17.00
CA ASP A 53 -10.56 4.19 15.93
C ASP A 53 -9.70 5.39 15.51
N LYS A 54 -8.79 5.84 16.39
CA LYS A 54 -7.81 6.90 16.08
C LYS A 54 -6.93 6.58 14.87
N ASP A 55 -6.58 5.30 14.67
CA ASP A 55 -5.77 4.89 13.52
C ASP A 55 -6.52 5.17 12.21
N PHE A 56 -7.84 4.94 12.19
CA PHE A 56 -8.68 5.17 11.00
C PHE A 56 -9.01 6.65 10.79
N LEU A 57 -9.24 7.41 11.86
CA LEU A 57 -9.40 8.87 11.78
C LEU A 57 -8.14 9.51 11.17
N TYR A 58 -6.96 9.08 11.61
CA TYR A 58 -5.69 9.56 11.05
C TYR A 58 -5.60 9.30 9.55
N ILE A 59 -5.91 8.07 9.11
CA ILE A 59 -5.89 7.70 7.69
C ILE A 59 -6.92 8.53 6.90
N LYS A 60 -8.11 8.77 7.46
CA LYS A 60 -9.13 9.62 6.86
C LYS A 60 -8.62 11.05 6.66
N GLU A 61 -8.05 11.66 7.70
CA GLU A 61 -7.48 13.01 7.63
C GLU A 61 -6.36 13.08 6.57
N PHE A 62 -5.50 12.06 6.51
CA PHE A 62 -4.46 11.96 5.47
C PHE A 62 -5.06 11.91 4.06
N ILE A 63 -6.12 11.12 3.88
CA ILE A 63 -6.83 10.97 2.60
C ILE A 63 -7.41 12.31 2.14
N GLU A 64 -8.09 13.00 3.05
CA GLU A 64 -8.73 14.29 2.76
C GLU A 64 -7.69 15.38 2.46
N LYS A 65 -6.64 15.48 3.28
CA LYS A 65 -5.56 16.45 3.12
C LYS A 65 -4.83 16.34 1.78
N ASN A 66 -4.58 15.12 1.33
CA ASN A 66 -3.82 14.86 0.10
C ASN A 66 -4.70 14.60 -1.13
N ASN A 67 -6.03 14.76 -1.00
CA ASN A 67 -7.00 14.52 -2.06
C ASN A 67 -6.83 13.14 -2.74
N ILE A 68 -6.68 12.09 -1.91
CA ILE A 68 -6.44 10.73 -2.39
C ILE A 68 -7.67 10.19 -3.12
N GLN A 69 -7.47 9.50 -4.26
CA GLN A 69 -8.58 8.89 -5.03
C GLN A 69 -8.88 7.43 -4.67
N ALA A 70 -7.88 6.68 -4.21
CA ALA A 70 -8.01 5.28 -3.84
C ALA A 70 -6.95 4.88 -2.81
N VAL A 71 -7.28 3.87 -2.00
CA VAL A 71 -6.35 3.25 -1.06
C VAL A 71 -5.98 1.87 -1.58
N LEU A 72 -4.68 1.62 -1.72
CA LEU A 72 -4.10 0.32 -2.02
C LEU A 72 -3.70 -0.36 -0.72
N ILE A 73 -4.15 -1.60 -0.51
CA ILE A 73 -3.78 -2.39 0.66
C ILE A 73 -3.21 -3.72 0.18
N GLY A 74 -2.07 -4.10 0.73
CA GLY A 74 -1.41 -5.33 0.36
C GLY A 74 -2.06 -6.56 1.01
N MET A 75 -2.16 -7.62 0.22
CA MET A 75 -2.73 -8.89 0.61
C MET A 75 -1.61 -9.93 0.75
N PRO A 76 -1.36 -10.42 1.98
CA PRO A 76 -0.29 -11.37 2.25
C PRO A 76 -0.74 -12.80 1.92
N TYR A 77 -1.03 -13.05 0.64
CA TYR A 77 -1.40 -14.38 0.15
C TYR A 77 -0.27 -15.38 0.41
N ASN A 78 -0.65 -16.63 0.63
CA ASN A 78 0.30 -17.73 0.69
C ASN A 78 0.98 -17.93 -0.67
N MET A 79 2.11 -18.66 -0.71
CA MET A 79 2.86 -18.89 -1.95
C MET A 79 2.04 -19.60 -3.03
N ASP A 80 1.07 -20.43 -2.64
CA ASP A 80 0.12 -21.11 -3.52
C ASP A 80 -1.07 -20.21 -3.96
N GLY A 81 -1.13 -18.96 -3.48
CA GLY A 81 -2.19 -18.00 -3.75
C GLY A 81 -3.39 -18.10 -2.81
N SER A 82 -3.38 -19.02 -1.85
CA SER A 82 -4.47 -19.15 -0.87
C SER A 82 -4.46 -18.03 0.18
N GLU A 83 -5.61 -17.79 0.80
CA GLU A 83 -5.75 -16.81 1.88
C GLU A 83 -5.47 -17.44 3.25
N GLY A 84 -4.50 -16.88 3.98
CA GLY A 84 -4.24 -17.25 5.37
C GLY A 84 -4.95 -16.34 6.40
N GLU A 85 -4.65 -16.56 7.68
CA GLU A 85 -5.15 -15.72 8.78
C GLU A 85 -4.79 -14.24 8.62
N LYS A 86 -3.61 -13.94 8.06
CA LYS A 86 -3.18 -12.57 7.79
C LYS A 86 -4.10 -11.85 6.80
N CYS A 87 -4.58 -12.54 5.75
CA CYS A 87 -5.55 -11.98 4.81
C CYS A 87 -6.86 -11.63 5.51
N LYS A 88 -7.33 -12.44 6.46
CA LYS A 88 -8.54 -12.15 7.25
C LYS A 88 -8.39 -10.88 8.08
N ILE A 89 -7.23 -10.69 8.71
CA ILE A 89 -6.92 -9.48 9.50
C ILE A 89 -6.92 -8.25 8.60
N VAL A 90 -6.26 -8.31 7.44
CA VAL A 90 -6.24 -7.19 6.47
C VAL A 90 -7.65 -6.87 5.96
N LYS A 91 -8.47 -7.89 5.66
CA LYS A 91 -9.87 -7.70 5.25
C LYS A 91 -10.72 -7.06 6.35
N SER A 92 -10.56 -7.48 7.60
CA SER A 92 -11.24 -6.87 8.74
C SER A 92 -10.84 -5.40 8.90
N PHE A 93 -9.55 -5.09 8.83
CA PHE A 93 -9.04 -3.72 8.83
C PHE A 93 -9.65 -2.88 7.69
N SER A 94 -9.68 -3.42 6.48
CA SER A 94 -10.21 -2.72 5.30
C SER A 94 -11.70 -2.42 5.44
N LYS A 95 -12.49 -3.39 5.93
CA LYS A 95 -13.91 -3.20 6.21
C LYS A 95 -14.14 -2.11 7.24
N LYS A 96 -13.36 -2.12 8.33
CA LYS A 96 -13.45 -1.07 9.35
C LYS A 96 -13.05 0.29 8.78
N LEU A 97 -11.99 0.36 7.98
CA LEU A 97 -11.55 1.59 7.33
C LEU A 97 -12.62 2.19 6.41
N LEU A 98 -13.39 1.36 5.70
CA LEU A 98 -14.51 1.81 4.85
C LEU A 98 -15.63 2.50 5.63
N GLU A 99 -15.74 2.31 6.94
CA GLU A 99 -16.68 3.06 7.78
C GLU A 99 -16.24 4.53 7.97
N PHE A 100 -14.96 4.84 7.74
CA PHE A 100 -14.39 6.19 7.94
C PHE A 100 -14.14 6.94 6.64
N ILE A 101 -13.96 6.24 5.52
CA ILE A 101 -13.52 6.83 4.26
C ILE A 101 -14.56 6.67 3.15
N ASN A 102 -14.62 7.66 2.27
CA ASN A 102 -15.52 7.70 1.11
C ASN A 102 -14.79 7.48 -0.21
N ILE A 103 -13.66 6.77 -0.21
CA ILE A 103 -12.92 6.37 -1.42
C ILE A 103 -12.78 4.84 -1.50
N ASN A 104 -12.48 4.33 -2.69
CA ASN A 104 -12.39 2.88 -2.90
C ASN A 104 -11.09 2.30 -2.33
N ILE A 105 -11.17 1.05 -1.89
CA ILE A 105 -10.00 0.24 -1.51
C ILE A 105 -9.71 -0.76 -2.64
N ILE A 106 -8.43 -0.97 -2.93
CA ILE A 106 -7.94 -1.93 -3.92
C ILE A 106 -6.99 -2.89 -3.19
N TYR A 107 -7.14 -4.17 -3.45
CA TYR A 107 -6.20 -5.17 -2.97
C TYR A 107 -5.11 -5.46 -3.99
N TRP A 108 -3.87 -5.56 -3.51
CA TRP A 108 -2.72 -5.92 -4.32
C TRP A 108 -1.92 -7.05 -3.70
N ASP A 109 -1.42 -7.93 -4.55
CA ASP A 109 -0.66 -9.11 -4.12
C ASP A 109 0.78 -8.72 -3.75
N GLU A 110 1.15 -8.94 -2.49
CA GLU A 110 2.46 -8.54 -1.97
C GLU A 110 3.62 -9.48 -2.36
N ARG A 111 3.32 -10.68 -2.91
CA ARG A 111 4.30 -11.80 -3.03
C ARG A 111 5.53 -11.49 -3.90
N LEU A 112 5.43 -10.56 -4.84
CA LEU A 112 6.50 -10.25 -5.80
C LEU A 112 7.45 -9.14 -5.34
N SER A 113 7.13 -8.43 -4.26
CA SER A 113 7.83 -7.18 -3.94
C SER A 113 9.21 -7.42 -3.33
N THR A 114 9.36 -8.37 -2.41
CA THR A 114 10.59 -8.51 -1.61
C THR A 114 11.79 -9.00 -2.42
N LEU A 115 11.60 -9.97 -3.32
CA LEU A 115 12.68 -10.53 -4.16
C LEU A 115 13.16 -9.55 -5.23
N ALA A 116 12.26 -8.76 -5.80
CA ALA A 116 12.63 -7.71 -6.76
C ALA A 116 13.37 -6.55 -6.07
N GLN A 117 12.93 -6.17 -4.87
CA GLN A 117 13.54 -5.09 -4.07
C GLN A 117 14.96 -5.41 -3.60
N GLU A 118 15.24 -6.66 -3.19
CA GLU A 118 16.59 -7.03 -2.77
C GLU A 118 17.60 -6.96 -3.92
N LYS A 119 17.20 -7.32 -5.15
CA LYS A 119 18.07 -7.27 -6.34
C LYS A 119 18.52 -5.84 -6.67
N ILE A 120 17.66 -4.84 -6.49
CA ILE A 120 17.98 -3.42 -6.76
C ILE A 120 19.06 -2.88 -5.79
N LEU A 121 19.14 -3.41 -4.57
CA LEU A 121 20.11 -2.93 -3.57
C LEU A 121 21.42 -3.73 -3.56
N ILE A 122 21.43 -4.93 -4.13
CA ILE A 122 22.66 -5.69 -4.35
C ILE A 122 23.59 -4.96 -5.33
N SER A 123 23.05 -4.23 -6.31
CA SER A 123 23.84 -3.50 -7.32
C SER A 123 24.59 -2.26 -6.80
N LYS A 124 24.39 -1.86 -5.54
CA LYS A 124 24.98 -0.64 -4.95
C LYS A 124 26.02 -0.89 -3.85
N ASP A 125 26.53 -2.12 -3.72
CA ASP A 125 27.61 -2.51 -2.79
C ASP A 125 27.37 -2.15 -1.30
N VAL A 126 26.10 -2.06 -0.90
CA VAL A 126 25.69 -1.71 0.46
C VAL A 126 25.64 -2.95 1.35
N THR A 127 26.14 -2.91 2.59
CA THR A 127 26.10 -4.06 3.51
C THR A 127 24.68 -4.56 3.79
N ARG A 128 24.49 -5.88 4.00
CA ARG A 128 23.18 -6.52 4.26
C ARG A 128 22.33 -5.79 5.30
N LYS A 129 22.95 -5.37 6.42
CA LYS A 129 22.26 -4.66 7.52
C LYS A 129 21.78 -3.25 7.12
N LYS A 130 22.57 -2.52 6.34
CA LYS A 130 22.17 -1.20 5.82
C LYS A 130 21.07 -1.34 4.76
N ARG A 131 21.16 -2.35 3.89
CA ARG A 131 20.10 -2.65 2.90
C ARG A 131 18.76 -2.89 3.57
N LYS A 132 18.71 -3.77 4.58
CA LYS A 132 17.45 -4.06 5.29
C LYS A 132 16.79 -2.80 5.86
N LYS A 133 17.56 -1.91 6.49
CA LYS A 133 17.04 -0.62 7.00
C LYS A 133 16.48 0.29 5.91
N VAL A 134 17.07 0.28 4.72
CA VAL A 134 16.60 1.07 3.58
C VAL A 134 15.35 0.44 2.98
N ILE A 135 15.33 -0.89 2.80
CA ILE A 135 14.15 -1.64 2.33
C ILE A 135 12.97 -1.38 3.25
N ASP A 136 13.15 -1.55 4.57
CA ASP A 136 12.08 -1.37 5.55
C ASP A 136 11.47 0.04 5.50
N LYS A 137 12.27 1.07 5.16
CA LYS A 137 11.79 2.46 5.01
C LYS A 137 11.08 2.72 3.69
N LEU A 138 11.39 1.96 2.65
CA LEU A 138 10.88 2.16 1.29
C LEU A 138 9.83 1.11 0.90
N ALA A 139 9.57 0.12 1.75
CA ALA A 139 8.71 -1.02 1.46
C ALA A 139 7.32 -0.60 0.94
N ALA A 140 6.65 0.32 1.65
CA ALA A 140 5.35 0.85 1.22
C ALA A 140 5.41 1.55 -0.15
N ALA A 141 6.48 2.31 -0.41
CA ALA A 141 6.65 3.01 -1.69
C ALA A 141 6.91 2.03 -2.84
N TYR A 142 7.74 1.00 -2.63
CA TYR A 142 7.96 -0.03 -3.64
C TYR A 142 6.71 -0.86 -3.91
N PHE A 143 5.94 -1.16 -2.86
CA PHE A 143 4.64 -1.83 -2.99
C PHE A 143 3.69 -1.00 -3.84
N LEU A 144 3.58 0.31 -3.57
CA LEU A 144 2.78 1.21 -4.39
C LEU A 144 3.30 1.30 -5.83
N GLN A 145 4.61 1.45 -6.02
CA GLN A 145 5.21 1.54 -7.36
C GLN A 145 4.86 0.31 -8.22
N SER A 146 4.92 -0.89 -7.63
CA SER A 146 4.56 -2.11 -8.34
C SER A 146 3.12 -2.08 -8.87
N PHE A 147 2.20 -1.47 -8.14
CA PHE A 147 0.82 -1.30 -8.59
C PHE A 147 0.70 -0.22 -9.66
N LEU A 148 1.39 0.91 -9.51
CA LEU A 148 1.43 1.97 -10.54
C LEU A 148 1.95 1.43 -11.88
N ASP A 149 2.99 0.60 -11.84
CA ASP A 149 3.56 -0.04 -13.04
C ASP A 149 2.53 -1.00 -13.68
N PHE A 150 1.71 -1.69 -12.89
CA PHE A 150 0.61 -2.52 -13.41
C PHE A 150 -0.48 -1.69 -14.11
N LEU A 151 -0.77 -0.49 -13.61
CA LEU A 151 -1.76 0.41 -14.24
C LEU A 151 -1.31 0.94 -15.60
N LYS A 152 0.01 1.08 -15.81
CA LYS A 152 0.61 1.59 -17.05
C LYS A 152 0.77 0.54 -18.15
N ASN A 153 0.97 -0.72 -17.78
CA ASN A 153 1.04 -1.84 -18.73
C ASN A 153 -0.35 -2.24 -19.24
#